data_AF-A0A926C0M3-F1
#
_entry.id   AF-A0A926C0M3-F1
#
_cell.length_a   1.000
_cell.length_b   1.000
_cell.length_c   1.000
_cell.angle_alpha   90.00
_cell.angle_beta   90.00
_cell.angle_gamma   90.00
#
_symmetry.space_group_name_H-M   'P 1'
#
loop_
_entity.id
_entity.type
_entity.pdbx_description
1 polymer ?
#
loop_
_entity_poly.entity_id
_entity_poly.type
_entity_poly.pdbx_seq_one_letter_code
_entity_poly.pdbx_strand_id
1 'polypeptide(L)'
;MYELKYPLPSLVQEDDGTNLPLDHQRVISRLTVCLGVLYYFEKKITLEPLPETPLGEGPGHQVPDVMLYDEQSEQTRVIIEVCNSRTFNYDLRKIIRLIEEDDYGILEGFVYNYKTREWLRYRKGDGGAATASSFSEVMQVEMGGFV
;
A
#
# COMPACT_ATOMS: atom_id res chain seq x y z
N MET A 1 11.74 16.05 -13.75
CA MET A 1 12.59 15.09 -13.02
C MET A 1 13.23 15.86 -11.87
N TYR A 2 12.78 15.66 -10.63
CA TYR A 2 13.38 16.33 -9.48
C TYR A 2 14.56 15.48 -8.98
N GLU A 3 15.78 15.99 -9.11
CA GLU A 3 16.98 15.35 -8.53
C GLU A 3 17.07 15.67 -7.03
N LEU A 4 17.18 14.62 -6.23
CA LEU A 4 17.51 14.71 -4.81
C LEU A 4 18.95 15.20 -4.66
N LYS A 5 19.12 16.46 -4.22
CA LYS A 5 20.43 17.14 -4.06
C LYS A 5 21.28 16.67 -2.87
N TYR A 6 20.91 15.60 -2.18
CA TYR A 6 21.67 15.11 -1.03
C TYR A 6 21.85 13.59 -1.11
N PRO A 7 23.10 13.07 -1.01
CA PRO A 7 23.31 11.65 -0.87
C PRO A 7 22.68 11.19 0.45
N LEU A 8 21.82 10.18 0.38
CA LEU A 8 21.27 9.54 1.57
C LEU A 8 22.44 9.00 2.40
N PRO A 9 22.57 9.37 3.68
CA PRO A 9 23.55 8.74 4.55
C PRO A 9 23.29 7.24 4.55
N SER A 10 24.35 6.45 4.42
CA SER A 10 24.30 5.00 4.61
C SER A 10 23.87 4.69 6.05
N LEU A 11 22.56 4.68 6.29
CA LEU A 11 21.93 4.24 7.52
C LEU A 11 21.58 2.77 7.38
N VAL A 12 22.61 1.92 7.44
CA VAL A 12 22.43 0.59 8.05
C VAL A 12 22.93 0.74 9.48
N GLN A 13 22.13 1.44 10.27
CA GLN A 13 22.23 1.36 11.72
C GLN A 13 21.09 0.43 12.10
N GLU A 14 21.41 -0.71 12.71
CA GLU A 14 20.43 -1.65 13.24
C GLU A 14 19.51 -0.87 14.19
N ASP A 15 18.31 -0.57 13.72
CA ASP A 15 17.31 0.21 14.46
C ASP A 15 16.67 -0.74 15.48
N ASP A 16 17.14 -0.63 16.72
CA ASP A 16 16.64 -1.29 17.93
C ASP A 16 15.18 -0.91 18.19
N GLY A 17 14.24 -1.39 17.37
CA GLY A 17 12.79 -1.50 17.61
C GLY A 17 12.00 -0.26 18.07
N THR A 18 12.65 0.89 18.26
CA THR A 18 12.09 2.05 19.00
C THR A 18 11.45 3.05 18.04
N ASN A 19 11.90 3.09 16.78
CA ASN A 19 11.34 3.98 15.74
C ASN A 19 10.39 3.26 14.77
N LEU A 20 9.92 2.05 15.10
CA LEU A 20 8.97 1.29 14.27
C LEU A 20 7.74 2.11 13.82
N PRO A 21 7.13 2.98 14.67
CA PRO A 21 6.01 3.82 14.24
C PRO A 21 6.42 4.88 13.20
N LEU A 22 7.64 5.42 13.28
CA LEU A 22 8.10 6.48 12.39
C LEU A 22 8.45 5.94 11.00
N ASP A 23 9.13 4.80 10.92
CA ASP A 23 9.48 4.17 9.63
C ASP A 23 8.22 3.75 8.86
N HIS A 24 7.24 3.17 9.56
CA HIS A 24 5.93 2.80 9.01
C HIS A 24 5.22 4.03 8.41
N GLN A 25 5.11 5.10 9.18
CA GLN A 25 4.44 6.34 8.76
C GLN A 25 5.18 7.08 7.64
N ARG A 26 6.51 6.99 7.58
CA ARG A 26 7.31 7.53 6.46
C ARG A 26 6.97 6.83 5.14
N VAL A 27 6.77 5.52 5.17
CA VAL A 27 6.41 4.75 3.98
C VAL A 27 5.00 5.12 3.51
N ILE A 28 4.02 5.18 4.42
CA ILE A 28 2.65 5.64 4.10
C ILE A 28 2.70 7.02 3.46
N SER A 29 3.41 7.97 4.08
CA SER A 29 3.57 9.32 3.56
C SER A 29 4.12 9.35 2.13
N ARG A 30 5.16 8.56 1.85
CA ARG A 30 5.76 8.49 0.50
C ARG A 30 4.81 7.89 -0.52
N LEU A 31 4.15 6.78 -0.19
CA LEU A 31 3.15 6.15 -1.06
C LEU A 31 2.03 7.12 -1.40
N THR A 32 1.42 7.75 -0.39
CA THR A 32 0.32 8.70 -0.57
C THR A 32 0.74 9.91 -1.40
N VAL A 33 1.93 10.47 -1.16
CA VAL A 33 2.42 11.62 -1.96
C VAL A 33 2.69 11.21 -3.40
N CYS A 34 3.40 10.12 -3.65
CA CYS A 34 3.73 9.69 -5.01
C CYS A 34 2.49 9.31 -5.81
N LEU A 35 1.57 8.55 -5.22
CA LEU A 35 0.28 8.23 -5.85
C LEU A 35 -0.58 9.49 -6.01
N GLY A 36 -0.55 10.41 -5.05
CA GLY A 36 -1.29 11.68 -5.12
C GLY A 36 -0.80 12.57 -6.25
N VAL A 37 0.50 12.56 -6.55
CA VAL A 37 1.05 13.22 -7.75
C VAL A 37 0.45 12.62 -9.02
N LEU A 38 0.38 11.29 -9.11
CA LEU A 38 -0.20 10.60 -10.27
C LEU A 38 -1.70 10.90 -10.44
N TYR A 39 -2.46 11.01 -9.34
CA TYR A 39 -3.90 11.26 -9.35
C TYR A 39 -4.27 12.74 -9.55
N TYR A 40 -3.79 13.64 -8.67
CA TYR A 40 -4.23 15.04 -8.66
C TYR A 40 -3.59 15.88 -9.75
N PHE A 41 -2.31 15.64 -10.05
CA PHE A 41 -1.52 16.51 -10.93
C PHE A 41 -1.29 15.91 -12.31
N GLU A 42 -0.84 14.64 -12.38
CA GLU A 42 -0.49 14.02 -13.66
C GLU A 42 -1.68 13.35 -14.36
N LYS A 43 -2.78 13.09 -13.63
CA LYS A 43 -3.98 12.40 -14.15
C LYS A 43 -3.66 11.07 -14.85
N LYS A 44 -2.63 10.37 -14.37
CA LYS A 44 -2.19 9.07 -14.90
C LYS A 44 -2.95 7.88 -14.32
N ILE A 45 -3.50 8.05 -13.13
CA ILE A 45 -4.39 7.08 -12.49
C ILE A 45 -5.73 7.75 -12.19
N THR A 46 -6.78 6.94 -12.10
CA THR A 46 -8.14 7.39 -11.79
C THR A 46 -8.54 7.10 -10.36
N LEU A 47 -7.68 6.43 -9.59
CA LEU A 47 -7.95 6.06 -8.21
C LEU A 47 -7.29 7.05 -7.25
N GLU A 48 -8.08 7.60 -6.33
CA GLU A 48 -7.63 8.54 -5.33
C GLU A 48 -6.91 7.80 -4.19
N PRO A 49 -5.66 8.16 -3.86
CA PRO A 49 -4.96 7.58 -2.72
C PRO A 49 -5.40 8.25 -1.42
N LEU A 50 -5.93 7.46 -0.50
CA LEU A 50 -6.40 7.90 0.81
C LEU A 50 -5.64 7.13 1.91
N PRO A 51 -4.88 7.83 2.79
CA PRO A 51 -4.15 7.19 3.87
C PRO A 51 -5.09 6.84 5.03
N GLU A 52 -4.85 5.70 5.68
CA GLU A 52 -5.50 5.27 6.93
C GLU A 52 -7.02 5.52 6.97
N THR A 53 -7.70 5.25 5.86
CA THR A 53 -9.14 5.52 5.70
C THR A 53 -9.96 4.24 5.85
N PRO A 54 -11.05 4.23 6.65
CA PRO A 54 -11.91 3.05 6.78
C PRO A 54 -12.55 2.62 5.46
N LEU A 55 -12.67 1.31 5.23
CA LEU A 55 -13.30 0.73 4.04
C LEU A 55 -14.82 0.93 3.94
N GLY A 56 -15.46 1.44 5.00
CA GLY A 56 -16.90 1.69 5.05
C GLY A 56 -17.27 2.70 6.13
N GLU A 57 -18.54 3.11 6.13
CA GLU A 57 -19.04 4.08 7.10
C GLU A 57 -19.44 3.41 8.42
N GLY A 58 -19.03 4.02 9.54
CA GLY A 58 -19.38 3.57 10.88
C GLY A 58 -18.27 2.78 11.59
N PRO A 59 -18.50 2.37 12.85
CA PRO A 59 -17.49 1.73 13.66
C PRO A 59 -17.23 0.28 13.22
N GLY A 60 -15.97 -0.16 13.31
CA GLY A 60 -15.60 -1.57 13.14
C GLY A 60 -15.13 -1.97 11.74
N HIS A 61 -15.18 -1.06 10.76
CA HIS A 61 -14.58 -1.29 9.45
C HIS A 61 -13.05 -1.38 9.54
N GLN A 62 -12.49 -2.24 8.70
CA GLN A 62 -11.05 -2.37 8.56
C GLN A 62 -10.47 -1.09 7.95
N VAL A 63 -9.26 -0.74 8.38
CA VAL A 63 -8.50 0.42 7.91
C VAL A 63 -7.21 -0.13 7.31
N PRO A 64 -7.03 -0.08 5.97
CA PRO A 64 -5.73 -0.27 5.35
C PRO A 64 -4.84 0.96 5.56
N ASP A 65 -3.54 0.77 5.47
CA ASP A 65 -2.58 1.87 5.59
C ASP A 65 -2.72 2.88 4.43
N VAL A 66 -2.94 2.38 3.21
CA VAL A 66 -3.31 3.20 2.03
C VAL A 66 -4.40 2.48 1.24
N MET A 67 -5.47 3.19 0.87
CA MET A 67 -6.47 2.72 -0.08
C MET A 67 -6.51 3.56 -1.35
N LEU A 68 -6.90 2.94 -2.46
CA LEU A 68 -7.07 3.58 -3.76
C LEU A 68 -8.54 3.51 -4.13
N TYR A 69 -9.21 4.65 -4.00
CA TYR A 69 -10.65 4.79 -4.11
C TYR A 69 -11.07 5.22 -5.52
N ASP A 70 -12.09 4.57 -6.07
CA ASP A 70 -12.71 4.95 -7.33
C ASP A 70 -13.99 5.74 -7.06
N GLU A 71 -13.92 7.06 -7.26
CA GLU A 71 -15.06 7.97 -7.07
C GLU A 71 -16.27 7.62 -7.95
N GLN A 72 -16.07 7.04 -9.14
CA GLN A 72 -17.19 6.78 -10.07
C GLN A 72 -18.04 5.59 -9.64
N SER A 73 -17.40 4.59 -9.05
CA SER A 73 -18.05 3.37 -8.60
C SER A 73 -18.26 3.33 -7.10
N GLU A 74 -17.78 4.34 -6.37
CA GLU A 74 -17.77 4.45 -4.92
C GLU A 74 -17.14 3.22 -4.24
N GLN A 75 -16.10 2.64 -4.85
CA GLN A 75 -15.47 1.41 -4.39
C GLN A 75 -13.96 1.56 -4.17
N THR A 76 -13.45 0.87 -3.15
CA THR A 76 -12.01 0.71 -2.98
C THR A 76 -11.51 -0.37 -3.93
N ARG A 77 -10.58 -0.02 -4.82
CA ARG A 77 -10.07 -0.95 -5.85
C ARG A 77 -8.74 -1.58 -5.50
N VAL A 78 -7.87 -0.83 -4.81
CA VAL A 78 -6.56 -1.31 -4.36
C VAL A 78 -6.34 -0.95 -2.91
N ILE A 79 -5.74 -1.85 -2.13
CA ILE A 79 -5.28 -1.58 -0.76
C ILE A 79 -3.79 -1.91 -0.62
N ILE A 80 -3.12 -1.21 0.29
CA ILE A 80 -1.72 -1.44 0.63
C ILE A 80 -1.59 -1.47 2.15
N GLU A 81 -0.94 -2.52 2.66
CA GLU A 81 -0.53 -2.65 4.05
C GLU A 81 1.00 -2.50 4.13
N VAL A 82 1.46 -1.65 5.05
CA VAL A 82 2.87 -1.43 5.36
C VAL A 82 3.15 -2.12 6.68
N CYS A 83 4.18 -2.97 6.71
CA CYS A 83 4.39 -3.84 7.86
C CYS A 83 5.86 -4.09 8.16
N ASN A 84 6.11 -4.66 9.34
CA ASN A 84 7.42 -5.22 9.65
C ASN A 84 7.38 -6.75 9.48
N SER A 85 8.54 -7.39 9.61
CA SER A 85 8.67 -8.84 9.46
C SER A 85 7.80 -9.67 10.42
N ARG A 86 7.35 -9.12 11.55
CA ARG A 86 6.48 -9.84 12.50
C ARG A 86 5.03 -9.89 12.03
N THR A 87 4.54 -8.85 11.36
CA THR A 87 3.15 -8.77 10.91
C THR A 87 2.96 -9.12 9.43
N PHE A 88 4.03 -9.27 8.65
CA PHE A 88 3.99 -9.59 7.22
C PHE A 88 2.99 -10.70 6.81
N ASN A 89 3.04 -11.87 7.47
CA ASN A 89 2.11 -12.98 7.19
C ASN A 89 0.69 -12.75 7.73
N TYR A 90 0.53 -11.89 8.73
CA TYR A 90 -0.79 -11.49 9.22
C TYR A 90 -1.45 -10.53 8.23
N ASP A 91 -0.72 -9.50 7.80
CA ASP A 91 -1.21 -8.50 6.85
C ASP A 91 -1.50 -9.13 5.48
N LEU A 92 -0.70 -10.11 5.04
CA LEU A 92 -0.99 -10.88 3.83
C LEU A 92 -2.33 -11.61 3.91
N ARG A 93 -2.61 -12.26 5.04
CA ARG A 93 -3.89 -12.96 5.25
C ARG A 93 -5.06 -11.98 5.37
N LYS A 94 -4.83 -10.81 6.00
CA LYS A 94 -5.81 -9.72 6.09
C LYS A 94 -6.22 -9.28 4.69
N ILE A 95 -5.27 -8.94 3.81
CA ILE A 95 -5.61 -8.47 2.45
C ILE A 95 -6.31 -9.54 1.61
N ILE A 96 -5.90 -10.81 1.71
CA ILE A 96 -6.55 -11.91 0.96
C ILE A 96 -8.01 -12.04 1.38
N ARG A 97 -8.30 -11.98 2.69
CA ARG A 97 -9.67 -12.04 3.21
C ARG A 97 -10.50 -10.86 2.76
N LEU A 98 -9.97 -9.63 2.88
CA LEU A 98 -10.65 -8.41 2.42
C LEU A 98 -11.01 -8.45 0.92
N ILE A 99 -10.22 -9.15 0.12
CA ILE A 99 -10.40 -9.23 -1.34
C ILE A 99 -11.39 -10.34 -1.74
N GLU A 100 -11.31 -11.49 -1.07
CA GLU A 100 -12.09 -12.69 -1.42
C GLU A 100 -13.41 -12.81 -0.67
N GLU A 101 -13.44 -12.44 0.61
CA GLU A 101 -14.56 -12.73 1.51
C GLU A 101 -15.50 -11.53 1.68
N ASP A 102 -15.02 -10.31 1.46
CA ASP A 102 -15.80 -9.07 1.64
C ASP A 102 -16.26 -8.45 0.31
N ASP A 103 -17.32 -7.63 0.40
CA ASP A 103 -17.96 -6.96 -0.74
C ASP A 103 -17.42 -5.54 -1.04
N TYR A 104 -16.24 -5.17 -0.51
CA TYR A 104 -15.65 -3.83 -0.65
C TYR A 104 -15.24 -3.46 -2.09
N GLY A 105 -15.30 -4.41 -3.04
CA GLY A 105 -14.97 -4.18 -4.45
C GLY A 105 -13.47 -4.15 -4.77
N ILE A 106 -12.63 -4.60 -3.83
CA ILE A 106 -11.16 -4.61 -3.93
C ILE A 106 -10.73 -5.65 -4.97
N LEU A 107 -9.83 -5.24 -5.86
CA LEU A 107 -9.31 -6.05 -6.97
C LEU A 107 -7.86 -6.45 -6.74
N GLU A 108 -7.06 -5.60 -6.10
CA GLU A 108 -5.66 -5.85 -5.77
C GLU A 108 -5.34 -5.46 -4.33
N GLY A 109 -4.46 -6.21 -3.69
CA GLY A 109 -3.93 -5.91 -2.37
C GLY A 109 -2.42 -6.07 -2.35
N PHE A 110 -1.75 -5.20 -1.61
CA PHE A 110 -0.30 -5.23 -1.46
C PHE A 110 0.10 -5.29 0.00
N VAL A 111 1.19 -6.00 0.28
CA VAL A 111 1.89 -5.94 1.55
C VAL A 111 3.33 -5.56 1.29
N TYR A 112 3.79 -4.47 1.92
CA TYR A 112 5.17 -4.04 1.87
C TYR A 112 5.83 -4.15 3.24
N ASN A 113 6.86 -4.97 3.33
CA ASN A 113 7.67 -5.07 4.54
C ASN A 113 8.78 -4.01 4.52
N TYR A 114 8.66 -2.95 5.32
CA TYR A 114 9.63 -1.85 5.30
C TYR A 114 11.00 -2.20 5.91
N LYS A 115 11.12 -3.34 6.62
CA LYS A 115 12.41 -3.83 7.14
C LYS A 115 13.15 -4.69 6.11
N THR A 116 12.45 -5.54 5.34
CA THR A 116 13.08 -6.39 4.30
C THR A 116 13.02 -5.79 2.90
N ARG A 117 12.21 -4.75 2.69
CA ARG A 117 11.88 -4.13 1.41
C ARG A 117 11.17 -5.06 0.42
N GLU A 118 10.54 -6.11 0.94
CA GLU A 118 9.81 -7.08 0.14
C GLU A 118 8.37 -6.61 -0.12
N TRP A 119 7.93 -6.83 -1.36
CA TRP A 119 6.55 -6.62 -1.77
C TRP A 119 5.89 -7.96 -2.05
N LEU A 120 4.65 -8.10 -1.58
CA LEU A 120 3.73 -9.12 -2.03
C LEU A 120 2.48 -8.47 -2.61
N ARG A 121 1.98 -9.06 -3.68
CA ARG A 121 0.73 -8.69 -4.33
C ARG A 121 -0.21 -9.88 -4.35
N TYR A 122 -1.46 -9.62 -4.02
CA TYR A 122 -2.57 -10.52 -4.24
C TYR A 122 -3.60 -9.88 -5.16
N ARG A 123 -4.14 -10.64 -6.12
CA ARG A 123 -5.26 -10.19 -6.97
C ARG A 123 -6.47 -11.05 -6.71
N LYS A 124 -7.65 -10.45 -6.85
CA LYS A 124 -8.91 -11.16 -6.71
C LYS A 124 -8.96 -12.36 -7.67
N GLY A 125 -9.27 -13.54 -7.13
CA GLY A 125 -9.33 -14.78 -7.90
C GLY A 125 -8.00 -15.52 -8.08
N ASP A 126 -6.88 -15.03 -7.53
CA ASP A 126 -5.59 -15.75 -7.55
C ASP A 126 -5.57 -16.98 -6.60
N GLY A 127 -6.71 -17.35 -5.99
CA GLY A 127 -6.87 -18.59 -5.20
C GLY A 127 -6.01 -18.63 -3.93
N GLY A 128 -5.73 -17.46 -3.33
CA GLY A 128 -4.85 -17.31 -2.17
C GLY A 128 -3.35 -17.28 -2.47
N ALA A 129 -2.93 -17.37 -3.74
CA ALA A 129 -1.52 -17.36 -4.13
C ALA A 129 -1.01 -15.94 -4.41
N ALA A 130 -0.40 -15.29 -3.42
CA ALA A 130 0.28 -14.01 -3.62
C ALA A 130 1.62 -14.17 -4.35
N THR A 131 2.05 -13.11 -5.05
CA THR A 131 3.27 -13.06 -5.85
C THR A 131 4.19 -11.93 -5.39
N ALA A 132 5.50 -12.09 -5.57
CA ALA A 132 6.47 -11.03 -5.28
C ALA A 132 6.42 -9.95 -6.37
N SER A 133 5.65 -8.89 -6.13
CA SER A 133 5.46 -7.79 -7.09
C SER A 133 4.98 -6.52 -6.38
N SER A 134 5.52 -5.38 -6.83
CA SER A 134 5.06 -4.02 -6.49
C SER A 134 4.28 -3.36 -7.63
N PHE A 135 4.04 -4.08 -8.73
CA PHE A 135 3.31 -3.58 -9.89
C PHE A 135 1.80 -3.80 -9.74
N SER A 136 1.02 -2.72 -9.84
CA SER A 136 -0.44 -2.76 -9.90
C SER A 136 -0.92 -2.85 -11.34
N GLU A 137 -1.66 -3.91 -11.67
CA GLU A 137 -2.31 -4.05 -12.97
C GLU A 137 -3.55 -3.15 -13.05
N VAL A 138 -4.23 -2.89 -11.94
CA VAL A 138 -5.40 -2.00 -11.89
C VAL A 138 -4.98 -0.57 -12.23
N MET A 139 -3.85 -0.10 -11.71
CA MET A 139 -3.35 1.25 -11.96
C MET A 139 -2.38 1.36 -13.13
N GLN A 140 -1.80 0.25 -13.59
CA GLN A 140 -0.66 0.22 -14.51
C GLN A 140 0.56 1.01 -13.96
N VAL A 141 0.86 0.83 -12.67
CA VAL A 141 1.90 1.58 -11.94
C VAL A 141 2.86 0.64 -11.22
N GLU A 142 4.16 0.93 -11.33
CA GLU A 142 5.22 0.31 -10.55
C GLU A 142 5.48 1.12 -9.27
N MET A 143 5.14 0.56 -8.09
CA MET A 143 5.22 1.27 -6.80
C MET A 143 6.55 1.09 -6.08
N GLY A 144 7.42 0.16 -6.51
CA GLY A 144 8.68 -0.14 -5.82
C GLY A 144 9.61 1.07 -5.72
N GLY A 145 9.54 2.00 -6.66
CA GLY A 145 10.31 3.26 -6.65
C GLY A 145 9.78 4.33 -5.70
N PHE A 146 8.62 4.13 -5.06
CA PHE A 146 8.03 5.12 -4.15
C PHE A 146 8.57 5.00 -2.73
N VAL A 147 9.09 3.84 -2.33
CA VAL A 147 9.48 3.48 -0.95
C VAL A 147 10.97 3.29 -0.72
#